data_AF-A0A0G4F4T0-F1
#
_entry.id   AF-A0A0G4F4T0-F1
#
_cell.length_a   1.000
_cell.length_b   1.000
_cell.length_c   1.000
_cell.angle_alpha   90.00
_cell.angle_beta   90.00
_cell.angle_gamma   90.00
#
_symmetry.space_group_name_H-M   'P 1'
#
loop_
_entity.id
_entity.type
_entity.pdbx_description
1 polymer ?
#
loop_
_entity_poly.entity_id
_entity_poly.type
_entity_poly.pdbx_seq_one_letter_code
_entity_poly.pdbx_strand_id
1 'polypeptide(L)'
;MKVPKKLVQLLQERQEKRSEGVGGTKQPDVRTFFPTKDEAEAVVAPYAETYEKRIKCDMLTTDFLASAGWPHLTENEALRKLVKVLDPRYDLPCVGKVQRLLLPTLKNEIILSIKDRLRKAVTRRVSIILDM
;
A
#
# COMPACT_ATOMS: atom_id res chain seq x y z
N MET A 1 -1.63 -55.38 -3.64
CA MET A 1 -0.85 -54.11 -3.81
C MET A 1 0.08 -53.97 -2.62
N LYS A 2 1.40 -53.92 -2.84
CA LYS A 2 2.42 -53.90 -1.77
C LYS A 2 2.68 -52.44 -1.39
N VAL A 3 2.21 -52.00 -0.21
CA VAL A 3 2.48 -50.64 0.27
C VAL A 3 3.99 -50.51 0.52
N PRO A 4 4.66 -49.48 -0.03
CA PRO A 4 6.10 -49.34 0.11
C PRO A 4 6.48 -49.07 1.57
N LYS A 5 7.43 -49.85 2.12
CA LYS A 5 7.90 -49.78 3.52
C LYS A 5 8.25 -48.36 3.99
N LYS A 6 8.72 -47.50 3.07
CA LYS A 6 9.01 -46.08 3.35
C LYS A 6 7.78 -45.28 3.78
N LEU A 7 6.61 -45.59 3.22
CA LEU A 7 5.36 -44.89 3.54
C LEU A 7 4.86 -45.27 4.93
N VAL A 8 5.10 -46.51 5.35
CA VAL A 8 4.78 -47.01 6.70
C VAL A 8 5.68 -46.34 7.74
N GLN A 9 6.98 -46.23 7.48
CA GLN A 9 7.91 -45.53 8.38
C GLN A 9 7.58 -44.03 8.53
N LEU A 10 7.24 -43.35 7.43
CA LEU A 10 6.89 -41.93 7.46
C LEU A 10 5.59 -41.69 8.24
N LEU A 11 4.64 -42.62 8.17
CA LEU A 11 3.41 -42.57 8.97
C LEU A 11 3.68 -42.88 10.45
N GLN A 12 4.60 -43.78 10.76
CA GLN A 12 5.03 -44.08 12.13
C GLN A 12 5.70 -42.87 12.78
N GLU A 13 6.65 -42.24 12.08
CA GLU A 13 7.39 -41.05 12.54
C GLU A 13 6.46 -39.84 12.72
N ARG A 14 5.43 -39.71 11.86
CA ARG A 14 4.37 -38.70 11.99
C ARG A 14 3.45 -38.94 13.20
N GLN A 15 3.19 -40.19 13.56
CA GLN A 15 2.40 -40.55 14.75
C GLN A 15 3.22 -40.34 16.03
N GLU A 16 4.51 -40.69 16.01
CA GLU A 16 5.42 -40.56 17.14
C GLU A 16 5.63 -39.08 17.53
N LYS A 17 5.83 -38.19 16.53
CA LYS A 17 5.85 -36.73 16.75
C LYS A 17 4.51 -36.14 17.17
N ARG A 18 3.40 -36.86 16.98
CA ARG A 18 2.06 -36.46 17.45
C ARG A 18 1.83 -36.87 18.89
N SER A 19 2.51 -37.92 19.37
CA SER A 19 2.44 -38.41 20.75
C SER A 19 3.41 -37.74 21.73
N GLU A 20 4.44 -37.02 21.27
CA GLU A 20 5.32 -36.24 22.17
C GLU A 20 4.64 -35.02 22.81
N GLY A 21 3.41 -34.68 22.39
CA GLY A 21 2.60 -33.61 22.95
C GLY A 21 1.57 -34.06 23.99
N VAL A 22 1.85 -35.05 24.84
CA VAL A 22 1.00 -35.39 26.00
C VAL A 22 1.35 -34.47 27.17
N GLY A 23 1.17 -33.17 26.96
CA GLY A 23 1.12 -32.14 27.99
C GLY A 23 -0.07 -31.28 27.66
N GLY A 24 -1.08 -31.25 28.55
CA GLY A 24 -2.44 -30.79 28.28
C GLY A 24 -2.56 -29.65 27.27
N THR A 25 -3.39 -29.85 26.25
CA THR A 25 -3.64 -28.89 25.17
C THR A 25 -4.28 -27.62 25.74
N LYS A 26 -3.47 -26.71 26.25
CA LYS A 26 -3.88 -25.31 26.41
C LYS A 26 -4.10 -24.78 25.00
N GLN A 27 -5.29 -24.27 24.71
CA GLN A 27 -5.52 -23.56 23.46
C GLN A 27 -4.42 -22.49 23.31
N PRO A 28 -3.75 -22.42 22.14
CA PRO A 28 -2.78 -21.36 21.91
C PRO A 28 -3.48 -20.02 22.10
N ASP A 29 -2.88 -19.17 22.92
CA ASP A 29 -3.41 -17.84 23.20
C ASP A 29 -3.62 -17.10 21.87
N VAL A 30 -4.78 -16.45 21.70
CA VAL A 30 -5.14 -15.70 20.48
C VAL A 30 -4.04 -14.67 20.14
N ARG A 31 -3.32 -14.18 21.15
CA ARG A 31 -2.15 -13.29 21.01
C ARG A 31 -0.97 -13.90 20.23
N THR A 32 -0.94 -15.22 20.03
CA THR A 32 0.08 -15.89 19.20
C THR A 32 -0.23 -15.79 17.70
N PHE A 33 -1.46 -15.47 17.32
CA PHE A 33 -1.88 -15.35 15.91
C PHE A 33 -2.02 -13.91 15.44
N PHE A 34 -2.22 -12.97 16.37
CA PHE A 34 -2.43 -11.57 16.06
C PHE A 34 -1.32 -10.74 16.70
N PRO A 35 -0.49 -10.05 15.89
CA PRO A 35 0.52 -9.15 16.41
C PRO A 35 -0.12 -8.12 17.35
N THR A 36 0.59 -7.80 18.42
CA THR A 36 0.22 -6.65 19.24
C THR A 36 0.28 -5.38 18.40
N LYS A 37 -0.41 -4.31 18.84
CA LYS A 37 -0.48 -3.05 18.10
C LYS A 37 0.92 -2.51 17.74
N ASP A 38 1.85 -2.61 18.68
CA ASP A 38 3.23 -2.16 18.52
C ASP A 38 4.02 -3.04 17.53
N GLU A 39 3.78 -4.36 17.51
CA GLU A 39 4.36 -5.28 16.52
C GLU A 39 3.79 -5.06 15.11
N ALA A 40 2.48 -4.85 14.99
CA ALA A 40 1.84 -4.52 13.73
C ALA A 40 2.35 -3.18 13.17
N GLU A 41 2.50 -2.19 14.03
CA GLU A 41 3.04 -0.88 13.67
C GLU A 41 4.52 -0.96 13.27
N ALA A 42 5.33 -1.78 13.95
CA ALA A 42 6.73 -2.03 13.55
C ALA A 42 6.85 -2.77 12.20
N VAL A 43 5.90 -3.66 11.87
CA VAL A 43 5.83 -4.31 10.55
C VAL A 43 5.44 -3.32 9.45
N VAL A 44 4.57 -2.34 9.76
CA VAL A 44 4.02 -1.38 8.80
C VAL A 44 4.89 -0.12 8.65
N ALA A 45 5.62 0.29 9.68
CA ALA A 45 6.42 1.52 9.68
C ALA A 45 7.41 1.65 8.50
N PRO A 46 8.14 0.59 8.08
CA PRO A 46 8.98 0.65 6.88
C PRO A 46 8.17 0.88 5.58
N TYR A 47 6.90 0.49 5.57
CA TYR A 47 5.99 0.67 4.43
C TYR A 47 5.30 2.04 4.43
N ALA A 48 5.19 2.71 5.58
CA ALA A 48 4.56 4.02 5.69
C ALA A 48 5.36 5.12 4.99
N GLU A 49 6.68 5.19 5.23
CA GLU A 49 7.55 6.15 4.52
C GLU A 49 7.61 5.88 3.01
N THR A 50 7.57 4.61 2.60
CA THR A 50 7.55 4.24 1.18
C THR A 50 6.19 4.51 0.53
N TYR A 51 5.10 4.46 1.30
CA TYR A 51 3.76 4.79 0.82
C TYR A 51 3.60 6.27 0.48
N GLU A 52 4.03 7.18 1.35
CA GLU A 52 3.97 8.62 1.08
C GLU A 52 4.82 9.02 -0.14
N LYS A 53 6.06 8.49 -0.21
CA LYS A 53 6.95 8.70 -1.36
C LYS A 53 6.32 8.20 -2.67
N ARG A 54 5.62 7.05 -2.61
CA ARG A 54 4.91 6.49 -3.76
C ARG A 54 3.73 7.34 -4.18
N ILE A 55 2.92 7.86 -3.25
CA ILE A 55 1.82 8.78 -3.55
C ILE A 55 2.37 10.02 -4.28
N LYS A 56 3.43 10.62 -3.75
CA LYS A 56 4.05 11.80 -4.35
C LYS A 56 4.58 11.50 -5.76
N CYS A 57 5.20 10.35 -5.97
CA CYS A 57 5.67 9.90 -7.28
C CYS A 57 4.50 9.67 -8.26
N ASP A 58 3.42 9.03 -7.80
CA ASP A 58 2.20 8.81 -8.59
C ASP A 58 1.56 10.14 -9.04
N MET A 59 1.56 11.16 -8.17
CA MET A 59 1.08 12.51 -8.51
C MET A 59 1.95 13.20 -9.56
N LEU A 60 3.26 13.27 -9.33
CA LEU A 60 4.19 13.91 -10.29
C LEU A 60 4.17 13.21 -11.65
N THR A 61 4.05 11.89 -11.65
CA THR A 61 3.90 11.09 -12.86
C THR A 61 2.60 11.42 -13.59
N THR A 62 1.49 11.58 -12.86
CA THR A 62 0.19 11.95 -13.44
C THR A 62 0.27 13.34 -14.08
N ASP A 63 0.90 14.32 -13.44
CA ASP A 63 1.07 15.66 -13.98
C ASP A 63 1.94 15.67 -15.25
N PHE A 64 3.06 14.93 -15.23
CA PHE A 64 3.91 14.76 -16.41
C PHE A 64 3.14 14.17 -17.59
N LEU A 65 2.41 13.07 -17.37
CA LEU A 65 1.62 12.40 -18.41
C LEU A 65 0.51 13.30 -18.97
N ALA A 66 -0.11 14.12 -18.12
CA ALA A 66 -1.09 15.10 -18.55
C ALA A 66 -0.47 16.18 -19.46
N SER A 67 0.75 16.64 -19.14
CA SER A 67 1.46 17.64 -19.95
C SER A 67 1.98 17.12 -21.30
N ALA A 68 2.35 15.83 -21.37
CA ALA A 68 3.06 15.25 -22.50
C ALA A 68 2.14 14.53 -23.52
N GLY A 69 0.81 14.57 -23.34
CA GLY A 69 -0.14 14.03 -24.32
C GLY A 69 -0.62 12.61 -24.03
N TRP A 70 -1.18 12.40 -22.84
CA TRP A 70 -2.00 11.23 -22.43
C TRP A 70 -2.86 10.66 -23.57
N PRO A 71 -3.10 9.31 -23.70
CA PRO A 71 -2.76 8.16 -22.83
C PRO A 71 -1.56 7.30 -23.21
N HIS A 72 -1.02 7.49 -24.41
CA HIS A 72 -0.10 6.54 -25.02
C HIS A 72 1.22 6.38 -24.24
N LEU A 73 1.60 7.40 -23.46
CA LEU A 73 2.83 7.40 -22.67
C LEU A 73 2.82 6.40 -21.50
N THR A 74 1.66 6.15 -20.87
CA THR A 74 1.59 5.15 -19.79
C THR A 74 1.81 3.72 -20.30
N GLU A 75 1.60 3.47 -21.58
CA GLU A 75 1.81 2.17 -22.22
C GLU A 75 3.16 2.09 -22.94
N ASN A 76 3.93 3.18 -22.95
CA ASN A 76 5.22 3.23 -23.59
C ASN A 76 6.25 2.37 -22.84
N GLU A 77 6.70 1.31 -23.50
CA GLU A 77 7.64 0.35 -22.92
C GLU A 77 9.03 0.96 -22.64
N ALA A 78 9.50 1.90 -23.46
CA ALA A 78 10.76 2.58 -23.22
C ALA A 78 10.70 3.45 -21.96
N LEU A 79 9.58 4.14 -21.74
CA LEU A 79 9.35 4.91 -20.51
C LEU A 79 9.30 4.00 -19.29
N ARG A 80 8.62 2.86 -19.37
CA ARG A 80 8.56 1.87 -18.28
C ARG A 80 9.95 1.34 -17.91
N LYS A 81 10.78 1.03 -18.91
CA LYS A 81 12.17 0.60 -18.69
C LYS A 81 13.02 1.69 -18.05
N LEU A 82 12.90 2.93 -18.52
CA LEU A 82 13.61 4.07 -17.93
C LEU A 82 13.23 4.23 -16.45
N VAL A 83 11.94 4.20 -16.13
CA VAL A 83 11.45 4.32 -14.77
C VAL A 83 11.98 3.20 -13.87
N LYS A 84 12.06 1.97 -14.38
CA LYS A 84 12.66 0.84 -13.63
C LYS A 84 14.16 0.96 -13.37
N VAL A 85 14.89 1.64 -14.25
CA VAL A 85 16.31 1.95 -14.01
C VAL A 85 16.46 2.99 -12.91
N LEU A 86 15.57 3.99 -12.87
CA LEU A 86 15.58 5.06 -11.86
C LEU A 86 15.13 4.56 -10.48
N ASP A 87 14.06 3.78 -10.43
CA ASP A 87 13.58 3.12 -9.22
C ASP A 87 13.04 1.71 -9.57
N PRO A 88 13.81 0.65 -9.25
CA PRO A 88 13.40 -0.73 -9.51
C PRO A 88 12.10 -1.14 -8.81
N ARG A 89 11.76 -0.48 -7.69
CA ARG A 89 10.58 -0.80 -6.87
C ARG A 89 9.35 -0.05 -7.34
N TYR A 90 9.50 0.99 -8.15
CA TYR A 90 8.39 1.75 -8.68
C TYR A 90 7.89 1.15 -9.99
N ASP A 91 6.56 1.09 -10.13
CA ASP A 91 5.88 0.65 -11.34
C ASP A 91 5.06 1.81 -11.87
N LEU A 92 5.29 2.16 -13.13
CA LEU A 92 4.52 3.22 -13.78
C LEU A 92 3.03 2.85 -13.79
N PRO A 93 2.13 3.72 -13.30
CA PRO A 93 0.72 3.44 -13.21
C PRO A 93 0.13 3.20 -14.61
N CYS A 94 -0.73 2.18 -14.73
CA CYS A 94 -1.48 1.92 -15.96
C CYS A 94 -2.61 2.93 -16.13
N VAL A 95 -3.10 3.08 -17.37
CA VAL A 95 -4.22 3.98 -17.71
C VAL A 95 -5.39 3.82 -16.75
N GLY A 96 -5.79 2.57 -16.46
CA GLY A 96 -6.91 2.27 -15.57
C GLY A 96 -6.69 2.76 -14.12
N LYS A 97 -5.47 2.61 -13.58
CA LYS A 97 -5.14 3.10 -12.24
C LYS A 97 -5.17 4.62 -12.21
N VAL A 98 -4.62 5.29 -13.23
CA VAL A 98 -4.68 6.75 -13.25
C VAL A 98 -6.11 7.25 -13.36
N GLN A 99 -6.89 6.73 -14.30
CA GLN A 99 -8.27 7.18 -14.52
C GLN A 99 -9.17 6.96 -13.32
N ARG A 100 -9.07 5.80 -12.65
CA ARG A 100 -9.97 5.43 -11.56
C ARG A 100 -9.53 5.94 -10.20
N LEU A 101 -8.22 6.11 -9.98
CA LEU A 101 -7.69 6.44 -8.66
C LEU A 101 -6.99 7.79 -8.65
N LEU A 102 -5.96 7.99 -9.48
CA LEU A 102 -5.10 9.17 -9.35
C LEU A 102 -5.81 10.47 -9.78
N LEU A 103 -6.56 10.45 -10.89
CA LEU A 103 -7.30 11.63 -11.35
C LEU A 103 -8.39 12.08 -10.35
N PRO A 104 -9.25 11.20 -9.82
CA PRO A 104 -10.18 11.57 -8.76
C PRO A 104 -9.49 12.10 -7.49
N THR A 105 -8.39 11.48 -7.06
CA THR A 105 -7.64 11.94 -5.89
C THR A 105 -7.07 13.34 -6.11
N LEU A 106 -6.43 13.59 -7.26
CA LEU A 106 -5.90 14.91 -7.60
C LEU A 106 -7.02 15.97 -7.64
N LYS A 107 -8.17 15.65 -8.24
CA LYS A 107 -9.34 16.53 -8.23
C LYS A 107 -9.80 16.86 -6.81
N ASN A 108 -9.84 15.86 -5.92
CA ASN A 108 -10.25 16.05 -4.54
C ASN A 108 -9.27 16.96 -3.77
N GLU A 109 -7.95 16.78 -3.96
CA GLU A 109 -6.95 17.66 -3.35
C GLU A 109 -7.07 19.11 -3.84
N ILE A 110 -7.29 19.32 -5.14
CA ILE A 110 -7.52 20.67 -5.70
C ILE A 110 -8.77 21.30 -5.08
N ILE A 111 -9.88 20.56 -5.00
CA ILE A 111 -11.12 21.04 -4.38
C ILE A 111 -10.89 21.43 -2.91
N LEU A 112 -10.19 20.59 -2.15
CA LEU A 112 -9.86 20.84 -0.75
C LEU A 112 -9.00 22.09 -0.59
N SER A 113 -7.97 22.25 -1.42
CA SER A 113 -7.11 23.43 -1.45
C SER A 113 -7.87 24.71 -1.75
N ILE A 114 -8.75 24.70 -2.76
CA ILE A 114 -9.62 25.83 -3.09
C ILE A 114 -10.53 26.18 -1.91
N LYS A 115 -11.16 25.16 -1.30
CA LYS A 115 -12.06 25.35 -0.16
C LYS A 115 -11.35 25.98 1.04
N ASP A 116 -10.13 25.54 1.34
CA ASP A 116 -9.32 26.10 2.43
C ASP A 116 -8.93 27.56 2.15
N ARG A 117 -8.49 27.86 0.92
CA ARG A 117 -8.18 29.23 0.48
C ARG A 117 -9.39 30.16 0.59
N LEU A 118 -10.57 29.68 0.18
CA LEU A 118 -11.82 30.44 0.31
C LEU A 118 -12.18 30.70 1.76
N ARG A 119 -12.09 29.69 2.63
CA ARG A 119 -12.34 29.85 4.08
C ARG A 119 -11.41 30.91 4.68
N LYS A 120 -10.10 30.83 4.40
CA LYS A 120 -9.12 31.82 4.86
C LYS A 120 -9.44 33.23 4.38
N ALA A 121 -9.88 33.38 3.13
CA ALA A 121 -10.28 34.68 2.58
C ALA A 121 -11.52 35.25 3.29
N VAL A 122 -12.52 34.41 3.60
CA VAL A 122 -13.72 34.81 4.35
C VAL A 122 -13.35 35.26 5.77
N THR A 123 -12.54 34.48 6.50
CA THR A 123 -12.12 34.84 7.86
C THR A 123 -11.41 36.20 7.88
N ARG A 124 -10.48 36.44 6.93
CA ARG A 124 -9.80 37.74 6.81
C ARG A 124 -10.78 38.90 6.56
N ARG A 125 -11.78 38.71 5.68
CA ARG A 125 -12.80 39.74 5.44
C ARG A 125 -13.63 40.02 6.70
N VAL A 126 -14.04 38.99 7.44
CA VAL A 126 -14.79 39.15 8.69
C VAL A 126 -13.97 39.87 9.74
N SER A 127 -12.68 39.53 9.89
CA SER A 127 -11.79 40.25 10.82
C SER A 127 -11.68 41.74 10.48
N ILE A 128 -11.53 42.10 9.19
CA ILE A 128 -11.47 43.51 8.76
C ILE A 128 -12.77 44.25 9.08
N ILE A 129 -13.93 43.61 8.92
CA ILE A 129 -15.23 44.22 9.21
C ILE A 129 -15.45 44.41 10.72
N LEU A 130 -14.93 43.50 11.55
CA LEU A 130 -15.08 43.55 13.01
C LEU A 130 -14.03 44.45 13.71
N ASP A 131 -12.90 44.73 13.05
CA ASP A 131 -11.88 45.69 13.52
C ASP A 131 -12.23 47.16 13.20
N MET A 132 -13.30 47.41 12.44
CA MET A 132 -13.87 48.76 12.19
C MET A 132 -14.89 49.12 13.26
#